data_AF-A0A2A2SHY2-F1
#
_entry.id   AF-A0A2A2SHY2-F1
#
_cell.length_a   1.000
_cell.length_b   1.000
_cell.length_c   1.000
_cell.angle_alpha   90.00
_cell.angle_beta   90.00
_cell.angle_gamma   90.00
#
_symmetry.space_group_name_H-M   'P 1'
#
loop_
_entity.id
_entity.type
_entity.pdbx_description
1 polymer ?
#
loop_
_entity_poly.entity_id
_entity_poly.type
_entity_poly.pdbx_seq_one_letter_code
_entity_poly.pdbx_strand_id
1 'polypeptide(L)'
;MGKQMTDHHPPPGMTETLAENIERLTKRRRREIAEAPITDRVADRITGFTGSMTFVLIHLVLFGGWIVANLGWTPLPPWDPSFVVLAMIASVEAIFLSTFVLISQNRMAAAADRRADLDLQISLLTEHELSKLAVVVAAMAEKLGVHADTPDLREIEENVNPEVVLDAIEANEIKP
;
A
#
# COMPACT_ATOMS: atom_id res chain seq x y z
N MET A 1 -33.19 19.40 22.02
CA MET A 1 -32.95 18.66 20.76
C MET A 1 -31.75 17.75 20.97
N GLY A 2 -31.99 16.48 21.27
CA GLY A 2 -30.95 15.50 21.61
C GLY A 2 -30.27 14.94 20.37
N LYS A 3 -28.93 14.94 20.38
CA LYS A 3 -28.07 14.43 19.31
C LYS A 3 -28.11 12.90 19.35
N GLN A 4 -28.75 12.28 18.36
CA GLN A 4 -28.78 10.83 18.18
C GLN A 4 -27.36 10.33 17.93
N MET A 5 -26.77 9.67 18.94
CA MET A 5 -25.59 8.84 18.78
C MET A 5 -26.03 7.61 18.01
N THR A 6 -25.51 7.41 16.81
CA THR A 6 -25.74 6.22 16.01
C THR A 6 -25.03 5.05 16.70
N ASP A 7 -25.79 4.22 17.40
CA ASP A 7 -25.32 2.95 17.96
C ASP A 7 -24.83 2.06 16.81
N HIS A 8 -23.51 1.98 16.65
CA HIS A 8 -22.88 1.03 15.75
C HIS A 8 -22.74 -0.28 16.52
N HIS A 9 -23.77 -1.14 16.44
CA HIS A 9 -23.73 -2.48 17.01
C HIS A 9 -22.59 -3.27 16.34
N PRO A 10 -21.58 -3.76 17.08
CA PRO A 10 -20.53 -4.59 16.52
C PRO A 10 -21.10 -5.94 16.04
N PRO A 11 -20.54 -6.54 14.98
CA PRO A 11 -21.00 -7.83 14.47
C PRO A 11 -20.89 -8.94 15.55
N PRO A 12 -21.85 -9.87 15.61
CA PRO A 12 -21.87 -10.92 16.64
C PRO A 12 -20.66 -11.85 16.47
N GLY A 13 -19.82 -11.96 17.51
CA GLY A 13 -18.63 -12.82 17.52
C GLY A 13 -17.31 -12.13 17.91
N MET A 14 -17.31 -10.81 18.09
CA MET A 14 -16.14 -10.09 18.58
C MET A 14 -16.12 -10.09 20.11
N THR A 15 -15.09 -10.67 20.73
CA THR A 15 -14.82 -10.47 22.16
C THR A 15 -14.73 -8.97 22.45
N GLU A 16 -15.31 -8.51 23.56
CA GLU A 16 -15.35 -7.08 23.96
C GLU A 16 -13.95 -6.43 23.93
N THR A 17 -12.90 -7.22 24.21
CA THR A 17 -11.49 -6.83 24.12
C THR A 17 -10.99 -6.60 22.69
N LEU A 18 -11.49 -7.33 21.69
CA LEU A 18 -11.12 -7.14 20.28
C LEU A 18 -11.76 -5.87 19.71
N ALA A 19 -13.00 -5.57 20.10
CA ALA A 19 -13.67 -4.32 19.73
C ALA A 19 -12.93 -3.09 20.30
N GLU A 20 -12.54 -3.12 21.58
CA GLU A 20 -11.73 -2.05 22.18
C GLU A 20 -10.35 -1.89 21.51
N ASN A 21 -9.70 -3.00 21.16
CA ASN A 21 -8.40 -2.96 20.49
C ASN A 21 -8.50 -2.35 19.09
N ILE A 22 -9.54 -2.69 18.33
CA ILE A 22 -9.80 -2.09 17.01
C ILE A 22 -10.08 -0.60 17.13
N GLU A 23 -10.83 -0.17 18.14
CA GLU A 23 -11.09 1.24 18.37
C GLU A 23 -9.79 2.01 18.69
N ARG A 24 -8.92 1.45 19.56
CA ARG A 24 -7.61 2.03 19.88
C ARG A 24 -6.71 2.16 18.65
N LEU A 25 -6.65 1.11 17.81
CA LEU A 25 -5.87 1.12 16.56
C LEU A 25 -6.42 2.15 15.55
N THR A 26 -7.74 2.23 15.41
CA THR A 26 -8.40 3.18 14.52
C THR A 26 -8.15 4.63 14.98
N LYS A 27 -8.17 4.87 16.30
CA LYS A 27 -7.92 6.19 16.89
C LYS A 27 -6.47 6.64 16.72
N ARG A 28 -5.49 5.72 16.84
CA ARG A 28 -4.08 6.00 16.53
C ARG A 28 -3.86 6.36 15.06
N ARG A 29 -4.37 5.53 14.14
CA ARG A 29 -4.27 5.79 12.70
C ARG A 29 -4.89 7.12 12.30
N ARG A 30 -6.03 7.50 12.90
CA ARG A 30 -6.65 8.81 12.68
C ARG A 30 -5.80 9.98 13.18
N ARG A 31 -5.08 9.83 14.31
CA ARG A 31 -4.14 10.85 14.78
C ARG A 31 -2.94 10.98 13.86
N GLU A 32 -2.36 9.87 13.42
CA GLU A 32 -1.24 9.87 12.47
C GLU A 32 -1.62 10.55 11.14
N ILE A 33 -2.83 10.31 10.63
CA ILE A 33 -3.35 11.00 9.43
C ILE A 33 -3.63 12.49 9.70
N ALA A 34 -4.08 12.84 10.91
CA ALA A 34 -4.39 14.22 11.28
C ALA A 34 -3.13 15.07 11.53
N GLU A 35 -2.06 14.44 12.00
CA GLU A 35 -0.74 15.05 12.26
C GLU A 35 0.16 15.01 11.01
N ALA A 36 -0.27 14.35 9.93
CA ALA A 36 0.47 14.32 8.68
C ALA A 36 0.70 15.74 8.14
N PRO A 37 1.94 16.07 7.73
CA PRO A 37 2.28 17.38 7.20
C PRO A 37 1.41 17.71 5.98
N ILE A 38 1.12 18.99 5.78
CA ILE A 38 0.24 19.48 4.70
C ILE A 38 0.72 18.98 3.31
N THR A 39 2.04 18.79 3.16
CA THR A 39 2.67 18.22 1.97
C THR A 39 2.17 16.82 1.63
N ASP A 40 1.94 15.97 2.63
CA ASP A 40 1.51 14.58 2.42
C ASP A 40 0.05 14.53 1.96
N ARG A 41 -0.78 15.41 2.53
CA ARG A 41 -2.20 15.54 2.13
C ARG A 41 -2.35 16.05 0.70
N VAL A 42 -1.48 16.97 0.29
CA VAL A 42 -1.42 17.48 -1.09
C VAL A 42 -0.91 16.39 -2.03
N ALA A 43 0.15 15.66 -1.64
CA ALA A 43 0.70 14.57 -2.43
C ALA A 43 -0.33 13.44 -2.66
N ASP A 44 -1.06 13.01 -1.64
CA ASP A 44 -2.11 11.99 -1.78
C ASP A 44 -3.24 12.42 -2.70
N ARG A 45 -3.64 13.70 -2.64
CA ARG A 45 -4.70 14.22 -3.51
C ARG A 45 -4.23 14.32 -4.96
N ILE A 46 -2.98 14.71 -5.19
CA ILE A 46 -2.38 14.76 -6.54
C ILE A 46 -2.21 13.35 -7.09
N THR A 47 -1.70 12.40 -6.29
CA THR A 47 -1.59 10.98 -6.67
C THR A 47 -2.92 10.43 -7.17
N GLY A 48 -4.01 10.65 -6.42
CA GLY A 48 -5.33 10.18 -6.82
C GLY A 48 -5.90 10.89 -8.05
N PHE A 49 -5.51 12.15 -8.28
CA PHE A 49 -5.98 12.94 -9.41
C PHE A 49 -5.24 12.60 -10.71
N THR A 50 -3.91 12.62 -10.71
CA THR A 50 -3.07 12.35 -11.89
C THR A 50 -3.22 10.91 -12.39
N GLY A 51 -3.54 9.96 -11.51
CA GLY A 51 -3.82 8.56 -11.87
C GLY A 51 -5.27 8.29 -12.36
N SER A 52 -6.15 9.30 -12.40
CA SER A 52 -7.56 9.12 -12.73
C SER A 52 -7.86 9.32 -14.21
N MET A 53 -8.81 8.55 -14.77
CA MET A 53 -9.33 8.77 -16.12
C MET A 53 -9.98 10.16 -16.29
N THR A 54 -10.46 10.75 -15.19
CA THR A 54 -11.03 12.11 -15.19
C THR A 54 -10.00 13.16 -15.58
N PHE A 55 -8.75 13.00 -15.15
CA PHE A 55 -7.65 13.91 -15.46
C PHE A 55 -7.36 13.94 -16.97
N VAL A 56 -7.32 12.76 -17.59
CA VAL A 56 -7.12 12.61 -19.03
C VAL A 56 -8.24 13.28 -19.81
N LEU A 57 -9.50 13.08 -19.39
CA LEU A 57 -10.65 13.71 -20.04
C LEU A 57 -10.61 15.24 -19.95
N ILE A 58 -10.25 15.80 -18.78
CA ILE A 58 -10.10 17.24 -18.62
C ILE A 58 -9.03 17.79 -19.58
N HIS A 59 -7.87 17.14 -19.67
CA HIS A 59 -6.80 17.57 -20.59
C HIS A 59 -7.22 17.46 -22.05
N LEU A 60 -7.92 16.38 -22.41
CA LEU A 60 -8.43 16.19 -23.76
C LEU A 60 -9.40 17.30 -24.17
N VAL A 61 -10.33 17.66 -23.28
CA VAL A 61 -11.30 18.73 -23.53
C VAL A 61 -10.63 20.10 -23.54
N LEU A 62 -9.68 20.35 -22.63
CA LEU A 62 -8.98 21.62 -22.53
C LEU A 62 -8.09 21.87 -23.76
N PHE A 63 -7.20 20.93 -24.10
CA PHE A 63 -6.34 21.06 -25.27
C PHE A 63 -7.13 20.95 -26.57
N GLY A 64 -8.10 20.04 -26.66
CA GLY A 64 -8.98 19.93 -27.82
C GLY A 64 -9.78 21.21 -28.05
N GLY A 65 -10.34 21.80 -26.99
CA GLY A 65 -11.04 23.07 -27.03
C GLY A 65 -10.12 24.23 -27.46
N TRP A 66 -8.89 24.28 -26.94
CA TRP A 66 -7.89 25.28 -27.36
C TRP A 66 -7.54 25.16 -28.84
N ILE A 67 -7.34 23.93 -29.32
CA ILE A 67 -7.04 23.66 -30.73
C ILE A 67 -8.20 24.09 -31.62
N VAL A 68 -9.43 23.68 -31.31
CA VAL A 68 -10.63 24.05 -32.07
C VAL A 68 -10.86 25.56 -32.09
N ALA A 69 -10.66 26.24 -30.95
CA ALA A 69 -10.77 27.68 -30.87
C ALA A 69 -9.77 28.41 -31.78
N ASN A 70 -8.55 27.88 -31.91
CA ASN A 70 -7.47 28.48 -32.71
C ASN A 70 -7.42 27.97 -34.16
N LEU A 71 -8.22 26.96 -34.52
CA LEU A 71 -8.38 26.47 -35.90
C LEU A 71 -9.24 27.39 -36.79
N GLY A 72 -9.79 28.48 -36.23
CA GLY A 72 -10.63 29.43 -36.96
C GLY A 72 -12.07 28.94 -37.20
N TRP A 73 -12.49 27.87 -36.51
CA TRP A 73 -13.89 27.42 -36.50
C TRP A 73 -14.78 28.25 -35.56
N THR A 74 -14.20 29.20 -34.83
CA THR A 74 -14.91 30.11 -33.94
C THR A 74 -14.88 31.54 -34.50
N PRO A 75 -15.85 32.41 -34.15
CA PRO A 75 -15.87 33.80 -34.61
C PRO A 75 -14.77 34.68 -33.98
N LEU A 76 -13.91 34.11 -33.13
CA LEU A 76 -12.81 34.80 -32.48
C LEU A 76 -11.53 34.71 -33.35
N PRO A 77 -10.73 35.79 -33.45
CA PRO A 77 -9.44 35.73 -34.12
C PRO A 77 -8.51 34.74 -33.40
N PRO A 78 -7.77 33.88 -34.13
CA PRO A 78 -6.86 32.91 -33.53
C PRO A 78 -5.73 33.65 -32.79
N TRP A 79 -5.58 33.37 -31.50
CA TRP A 79 -4.61 34.02 -30.61
C TRP A 79 -3.28 33.25 -30.48
N ASP A 80 -3.27 31.97 -30.86
CA ASP A 80 -2.12 31.06 -30.81
C ASP A 80 -2.06 30.23 -32.10
N PRO A 81 -1.81 30.87 -33.27
CA PRO A 81 -1.90 30.20 -34.57
C PRO A 81 -0.84 29.12 -34.78
N SER A 82 0.30 29.22 -34.08
CA SER A 82 1.41 28.26 -34.14
C SER A 82 1.38 27.22 -33.03
N PHE A 83 0.41 27.30 -32.10
CA PHE A 83 0.30 26.44 -30.92
C PHE A 83 1.52 26.46 -29.99
N VAL A 84 2.41 27.45 -30.11
CA VAL A 84 3.63 27.54 -29.32
C VAL A 84 3.29 27.83 -27.85
N VAL A 85 2.28 28.65 -27.59
CA VAL A 85 1.87 28.96 -26.21
C VAL A 85 1.30 27.72 -25.52
N LEU A 86 0.41 26.99 -26.20
CA LEU A 86 -0.10 25.72 -25.72
C LEU A 86 1.03 24.72 -25.43
N ALA A 87 1.98 24.57 -26.36
CA ALA A 87 3.10 23.64 -26.19
C ALA A 87 4.00 24.02 -25.01
N MET A 88 4.27 25.31 -24.79
CA MET A 88 5.07 25.76 -23.65
C MET A 88 4.38 25.47 -22.31
N ILE A 89 3.08 25.77 -22.21
CA ILE A 89 2.31 25.50 -20.98
C ILE A 89 2.25 23.99 -20.71
N ALA A 90 1.93 23.19 -21.73
CA ALA A 90 1.89 21.73 -21.60
C ALA A 90 3.24 21.13 -21.19
N SER A 91 4.35 21.67 -21.69
CA SER A 91 5.71 21.22 -21.32
C SER A 91 6.01 21.48 -19.84
N VAL A 92 5.71 22.69 -19.35
CA VAL A 92 5.90 23.03 -17.93
C VAL A 92 5.00 22.16 -17.06
N GLU A 93 3.73 22.01 -17.43
CA GLU A 93 2.78 21.14 -16.72
C GLU A 93 3.25 19.68 -16.66
N ALA A 94 3.77 19.13 -17.76
CA ALA A 94 4.30 17.77 -17.81
C ALA A 94 5.48 17.55 -16.84
N ILE A 95 6.37 18.53 -16.66
CA ILE A 95 7.46 18.44 -15.68
C ILE A 95 6.92 18.35 -14.25
N PHE A 96 5.92 19.18 -13.91
CA PHE A 96 5.28 19.13 -12.59
C PHE A 96 4.58 17.79 -12.37
N LEU A 97 3.79 17.33 -13.35
CA LEU A 97 3.09 16.04 -13.27
C LEU A 97 4.06 14.88 -13.10
N SER A 98 5.13 14.83 -13.90
CA SER A 98 6.16 13.81 -13.80
C SER A 98 6.81 13.79 -12.41
N THR A 99 7.14 14.96 -11.87
CA THR A 99 7.69 15.09 -10.52
C THR A 99 6.71 14.59 -9.46
N PHE A 100 5.42 14.94 -9.57
CA PHE A 100 4.41 14.45 -8.63
C PHE A 100 4.19 12.93 -8.74
N VAL A 101 4.20 12.39 -9.96
CA VAL A 101 4.13 10.95 -10.20
C VAL A 101 5.33 10.25 -9.58
N LEU A 102 6.55 10.78 -9.74
CA LEU A 102 7.76 10.20 -9.15
C LEU A 102 7.73 10.22 -7.62
N ILE A 103 7.31 11.34 -7.01
CA ILE A 103 7.12 11.44 -5.55
C ILE A 103 6.08 10.42 -5.08
N SER A 104 4.99 10.25 -5.83
CA SER A 104 3.96 9.26 -5.54
C SER A 104 4.50 7.83 -5.63
N GLN A 105 5.27 7.54 -6.68
CA GLN A 105 5.88 6.23 -6.88
C GLN A 105 6.86 5.89 -5.76
N ASN A 106 7.74 6.81 -5.38
CA ASN A 106 8.66 6.63 -4.26
C ASN A 106 7.92 6.34 -2.94
N ARG A 107 6.80 7.04 -2.68
CA ARG A 107 5.97 6.81 -1.49
C ARG A 107 5.31 5.43 -1.51
N MET A 108 4.79 5.01 -2.67
CA MET A 108 4.20 3.68 -2.82
C MET A 108 5.24 2.56 -2.67
N ALA A 109 6.45 2.76 -3.22
CA ALA A 109 7.56 1.82 -3.08
C ALA A 109 7.96 1.67 -1.61
N ALA A 110 8.21 2.78 -0.89
CA ALA A 110 8.55 2.72 0.53
C ALA A 110 7.43 2.09 1.39
N ALA A 111 6.16 2.25 1.01
CA ALA A 111 5.05 1.58 1.68
C ALA A 111 4.95 0.09 1.35
N ALA A 112 5.34 -0.32 0.14
CA ALA A 112 5.40 -1.71 -0.28
C ALA A 112 6.55 -2.44 0.42
N ASP A 113 7.73 -1.84 0.50
CA ASP A 113 8.90 -2.40 1.20
C ASP A 113 8.58 -2.67 2.67
N ARG A 114 7.99 -1.70 3.38
CA ARG A 114 7.55 -1.90 4.77
C ARG A 114 6.54 -3.03 4.93
N ARG A 115 5.68 -3.26 3.94
CA ARG A 115 4.72 -4.39 3.99
C ARG A 115 5.44 -5.71 3.79
N ALA A 116 6.38 -5.77 2.84
CA ALA A 116 7.20 -6.95 2.60
C ALA A 116 7.99 -7.34 3.87
N ASP A 117 8.60 -6.38 4.56
CA ASP A 117 9.31 -6.61 5.82
C ASP A 117 8.40 -7.18 6.92
N LEU A 118 7.18 -6.62 7.06
CA LEU A 118 6.20 -7.10 8.03
C LEU A 118 5.70 -8.51 7.68
N ASP A 119 5.44 -8.77 6.41
CA ASP A 119 4.98 -10.09 5.93
C ASP A 119 6.07 -11.14 6.15
N LEU A 120 7.35 -10.81 5.94
CA LEU A 120 8.47 -11.67 6.27
C LEU A 120 8.53 -11.97 7.77
N GLN A 121 8.45 -10.95 8.62
CA GLN A 121 8.44 -11.14 10.08
C GLN A 121 7.28 -12.01 10.57
N ILE A 122 6.08 -11.81 10.03
CA ILE A 122 4.91 -12.62 10.34
C ILE A 122 5.15 -14.07 9.90
N SER A 123 5.74 -14.28 8.73
CA SER A 123 6.04 -15.62 8.21
C SER A 123 7.04 -16.36 9.10
N LEU A 124 8.14 -15.71 9.49
CA LEU A 124 9.14 -16.29 10.39
C LEU A 124 8.56 -16.59 11.79
N LEU A 125 7.73 -15.69 12.33
CA LEU A 125 7.04 -15.95 13.61
C LEU A 125 6.07 -17.13 13.48
N THR A 126 5.34 -17.21 12.37
CA THR A 126 4.40 -18.31 12.12
C THR A 126 5.13 -19.64 11.99
N GLU A 127 6.27 -19.67 11.30
CA GLU A 127 7.13 -20.85 11.19
C GLU A 127 7.64 -21.30 12.56
N HIS A 128 8.12 -20.36 13.39
CA HIS A 128 8.55 -20.68 14.76
C HIS A 128 7.44 -21.26 15.63
N GLU A 129 6.23 -20.68 15.59
CA GLU A 129 5.08 -21.22 16.32
C GLU A 129 4.61 -22.56 15.75
N LEU A 130 4.66 -22.76 14.44
CA LEU A 130 4.32 -24.03 13.80
C LEU A 130 5.30 -25.13 14.23
N SER A 131 6.59 -24.85 14.30
CA SER A 131 7.61 -25.79 14.80
C SER A 131 7.35 -26.17 16.26
N LYS A 132 7.01 -25.21 17.13
CA LYS A 132 6.62 -25.52 18.51
C LYS A 132 5.37 -26.40 18.57
N LEU A 133 4.36 -26.11 17.75
CA LEU A 133 3.14 -26.92 17.67
C LEU A 133 3.46 -28.34 17.17
N ALA A 134 4.34 -28.49 16.19
CA ALA A 134 4.79 -29.80 15.71
C ALA A 134 5.45 -30.62 16.83
N VAL A 135 6.32 -30.00 17.65
CA VAL A 135 6.94 -30.65 18.82
C VAL A 135 5.88 -31.10 19.83
N VAL A 136 4.88 -30.27 20.13
CA VAL A 136 3.80 -30.62 21.06
C VAL A 136 2.95 -31.78 20.49
N VAL A 137 2.62 -31.75 19.20
CA VAL A 137 1.85 -32.80 18.52
C VAL A 137 2.63 -34.12 18.50
N ALA A 138 3.94 -34.09 18.20
CA ALA A 138 4.80 -35.26 18.25
C ALA A 138 4.82 -35.90 19.65
N ALA A 139 4.98 -35.08 20.71
CA ALA A 139 4.94 -35.56 22.08
C ALA A 139 3.57 -36.18 22.47
N MET A 140 2.46 -35.65 21.95
CA MET A 140 1.14 -36.26 22.13
C MET A 140 0.98 -37.57 21.37
N ALA A 141 1.47 -37.65 20.13
CA ALA A 141 1.40 -38.86 19.30
C ALA A 141 2.16 -40.03 19.96
N GLU A 142 3.34 -39.76 20.50
CA GLU A 142 4.14 -40.73 21.26
C GLU A 142 3.35 -41.26 22.48
N LYS A 143 2.74 -40.37 23.27
CA LYS A 143 1.92 -40.74 24.44
C LYS A 143 0.69 -41.57 24.08
N LEU A 144 0.10 -41.35 22.90
CA LEU A 144 -1.08 -42.07 22.42
C LEU A 144 -0.71 -43.38 21.70
N GLY A 145 0.58 -43.70 21.56
CA GLY A 145 1.05 -44.87 20.84
C GLY A 145 0.81 -44.79 19.32
N VAL A 146 0.53 -43.59 18.80
CA VAL A 146 0.31 -43.37 17.36
C VAL A 146 1.67 -43.17 16.71
N HIS A 147 2.22 -44.23 16.12
CA HIS A 147 3.44 -44.13 15.32
C HIS A 147 3.06 -43.56 13.94
N ALA A 148 3.15 -42.24 13.81
CA ALA A 148 3.11 -41.59 12.51
C ALA A 148 4.46 -41.85 11.83
N ASP A 149 4.58 -42.99 11.17
CA ASP A 149 5.74 -43.37 10.34
C ASP A 149 5.66 -42.61 9.01
N THR A 150 5.78 -41.28 9.07
CA THR A 150 5.85 -40.40 7.89
C THR A 150 7.29 -39.93 7.70
N PRO A 151 7.92 -40.19 6.53
CA PRO A 151 9.31 -39.85 6.24
C PRO A 151 9.72 -38.38 6.47
N ASP A 152 8.76 -37.46 6.49
CA ASP A 152 8.97 -36.00 6.57
C ASP A 152 9.22 -35.44 7.98
N LEU A 153 8.95 -36.18 9.07
CA LEU A 153 9.04 -35.62 10.44
C LEU A 153 10.47 -35.32 10.90
N ARG A 154 11.48 -35.99 10.32
CA ARG A 154 12.89 -35.74 10.65
C ARG A 154 13.43 -34.45 10.04
N GLU A 155 12.79 -33.93 9.00
CA GLU A 155 13.18 -32.68 8.32
C GLU A 155 12.65 -31.44 9.07
N ILE A 156 11.55 -31.57 9.83
CA ILE A 156 10.97 -30.50 10.64
C ILE A 156 11.79 -30.20 11.93
N GLU A 157 12.52 -31.20 12.45
CA GLU A 157 13.39 -31.01 13.63
C GLU A 157 14.72 -30.31 13.30
N GLU A 158 15.13 -30.27 12.04
CA GLU A 158 16.42 -29.70 11.62
C GLU A 158 16.26 -28.21 11.25
N ASN A 159 16.01 -27.40 12.27
CA ASN A 159 16.32 -25.96 12.37
C ASN A 159 16.25 -25.14 11.07
N VAL A 160 15.08 -24.62 10.74
CA VAL A 160 15.02 -23.32 10.05
C VAL A 160 15.23 -22.24 11.11
N ASN A 161 16.49 -21.97 11.48
CA ASN A 161 16.81 -20.85 12.35
C ASN A 161 16.55 -19.56 11.55
N PRO A 162 15.57 -18.72 11.95
CA PRO A 162 15.19 -17.53 11.19
C PRO A 162 16.37 -16.58 10.93
N GLU A 163 17.32 -16.50 11.87
CA GLU A 163 18.52 -15.65 11.74
C GLU A 163 19.45 -16.17 10.63
N VAL A 164 19.59 -17.49 10.48
CA VAL A 164 20.43 -18.09 9.42
C VAL A 164 19.82 -17.86 8.03
N VAL A 165 18.49 -17.87 7.94
CA VAL A 165 17.79 -17.56 6.68
C VAL A 165 17.92 -16.08 6.33
N LEU A 166 17.80 -15.18 7.32
CA LEU A 166 18.00 -13.74 7.14
C LEU A 166 19.45 -13.42 6.69
N ASP A 167 20.45 -13.99 7.36
CA ASP A 167 21.87 -13.84 7.00
C ASP A 167 22.15 -14.37 5.57
N ALA A 168 21.51 -15.47 5.16
CA ALA A 168 21.67 -16.04 3.83
C ALA A 168 21.01 -15.21 2.71
N ILE A 169 19.89 -14.52 3.02
CA ILE A 169 19.23 -13.59 2.09
C ILE A 169 20.08 -12.32 1.93
N GLU A 170 20.56 -11.74 3.03
CA GLU A 170 21.41 -10.54 3.03
C GLU A 170 22.74 -10.80 2.29
N ALA A 171 23.34 -11.99 2.46
CA ALA A 171 24.55 -12.40 1.75
C ALA A 171 24.36 -12.53 0.22
N ASN A 172 23.14 -12.79 -0.26
CA ASN A 172 22.83 -12.91 -1.68
C ASN A 172 22.38 -11.59 -2.33
N GLU A 173 21.84 -10.63 -1.56
CA GLU A 173 21.51 -9.30 -2.07
C GLU A 173 22.75 -8.40 -2.27
N ILE A 174 23.88 -8.69 -1.62
CA ILE A 174 25.12 -7.88 -1.71
C ILE A 174 25.94 -8.18 -2.99
N LYS A 175 25.54 -9.16 -3.81
CA LYS A 175 26.29 -9.49 -5.03
C LYS A 175 25.86 -8.58 -6.19
N PRO A 176 26.74 -7.71 -6.72
CA PRO A 176 26.42 -6.80 -7.82
C PRO A 176 26.19 -7.52 -9.16
#